data_AF-A0A1E3RUZ6-F1
#
_entry.id   AF-A0A1E3RUZ6-F1
#
_cell.length_a   1.000
_cell.length_b   1.000
_cell.length_c   1.000
_cell.angle_alpha   90.00
_cell.angle_beta   90.00
_cell.angle_gamma   90.00
#
_symmetry.space_group_name_H-M   'P 1'
#
loop_
_entity.id
_entity.type
_entity.pdbx_description
1 polymer ?
#
loop_
_entity_poly.entity_id
_entity_poly.type
_entity_poly.pdbx_seq_one_letter_code
_entity_poly.pdbx_strand_id
1 'polypeptide(L)'
;MIHPDPTLFGHDPWWLILAKAVGIFAFLMLTVLAAILIERKLLGRMQMRFGPNRVGPRGLLQSLVDGVKLALKEGLIPAGADKVIYLAAPVIAAVPAFIAFAVIPMGGEVSIFGHRTALQLTDMPVAVLYILAATSIGVYGIMLAGWASGSTYPLLGGLRSTAQVISYEIAMGLSFVAVFIYAGTMSTSGIVAAQDGTWFIFLLLPSFVIYVTSMVGETNRAPFDLPEAEGELVGGFHTEYSSIKFAMFMLAEYVNMTTVSALATTMFLGGWHAPWPINMWDGANTGWWPLLWFTAKVWGFLFLYFWLRATLPRMRYDQFMAMGWKVLIPISLAWIMIVATARSLRNHGYDEMVTVLFSAGAIIALLIGIALWRSVRGKNSRKPPTQTLDPDVFPIPPLPGSEQPTATKERADA
;
A
#
# COMPACT_ATOMS: atom_id res chain seq x y z
N MET A 1 -15.05 -19.86 22.13
CA MET A 1 -15.56 -18.77 21.26
C MET A 1 -14.70 -17.55 21.54
N ILE A 2 -13.65 -17.31 20.74
CA ILE A 2 -12.63 -16.26 20.98
C ILE A 2 -12.79 -15.11 19.96
N HIS A 3 -13.75 -15.22 19.03
CA HIS A 3 -13.98 -14.23 18.00
C HIS A 3 -15.19 -13.37 18.37
N PRO A 4 -15.08 -12.03 18.30
CA PRO A 4 -16.23 -11.16 18.48
C PRO A 4 -17.27 -11.48 17.40
N ASP A 5 -18.49 -11.79 17.82
CA ASP A 5 -19.64 -11.81 16.91
C ASP A 5 -19.97 -10.37 16.52
N PRO A 6 -20.27 -10.05 15.24
CA PRO A 6 -20.81 -8.75 14.83
C PRO A 6 -21.95 -8.22 15.71
N THR A 7 -22.72 -9.10 16.35
CA THR A 7 -23.81 -8.74 17.29
C THR A 7 -23.32 -8.13 18.62
N LEU A 8 -22.02 -8.25 18.95
CA LEU A 8 -21.43 -7.73 20.17
C LEU A 8 -21.13 -6.22 20.09
N PHE A 9 -21.13 -5.66 18.88
CA PHE A 9 -20.83 -4.25 18.64
C PHE A 9 -22.09 -3.37 18.78
N GLY A 10 -21.93 -2.18 19.36
CA GLY A 10 -23.02 -1.20 19.54
C GLY A 10 -23.71 -1.23 20.91
N HIS A 11 -23.38 -2.18 21.77
CA HIS A 11 -23.86 -2.26 23.15
C HIS A 11 -22.87 -1.68 24.20
N ASP A 12 -21.70 -1.24 23.74
CA ASP A 12 -20.69 -0.63 24.59
C ASP A 12 -21.17 0.74 25.13
N PRO A 13 -20.87 1.08 26.41
CA PRO A 13 -21.14 2.41 26.94
C PRO A 13 -20.44 3.51 26.13
N TRP A 14 -21.08 4.67 25.97
CA TRP A 14 -20.56 5.79 25.17
C TRP A 14 -19.15 6.24 25.58
N TRP A 15 -18.84 6.22 26.88
CA TRP A 15 -17.52 6.61 27.41
C TRP A 15 -16.43 5.62 27.01
N LEU A 16 -16.79 4.34 26.87
CA LEU A 16 -15.87 3.28 26.47
C LEU A 16 -15.61 3.34 24.96
N ILE A 17 -16.64 3.68 24.16
CA ILE A 17 -16.48 3.98 22.73
C ILE A 17 -15.52 5.17 22.53
N LEU A 18 -15.72 6.25 23.30
CA LEU A 18 -14.83 7.42 23.25
C LEU A 18 -13.39 7.06 23.66
N ALA A 19 -13.22 6.28 24.73
CA ALA A 19 -11.91 5.82 25.18
C ALA A 19 -11.20 4.96 24.12
N LYS A 20 -11.93 4.05 23.44
CA LYS A 20 -11.41 3.26 22.32
C LYS A 20 -11.01 4.15 21.14
N ALA A 21 -11.84 5.13 20.76
CA ALA A 21 -11.53 6.04 19.68
C ALA A 21 -10.26 6.87 19.95
N VAL A 22 -10.13 7.40 21.17
CA VAL A 22 -8.91 8.11 21.62
C VAL A 22 -7.71 7.16 21.65
N GLY A 23 -7.88 5.92 22.11
CA GLY A 23 -6.84 4.90 22.11
C GLY A 23 -6.32 4.56 20.70
N ILE A 24 -7.22 4.37 19.74
CA ILE A 24 -6.88 4.15 18.33
C ILE A 24 -6.16 5.38 17.74
N PHE A 25 -6.68 6.58 18.00
CA PHE A 25 -6.03 7.81 17.55
C PHE A 25 -4.61 7.95 18.11
N ALA A 26 -4.43 7.69 19.41
CA ALA A 26 -3.12 7.70 20.05
C ALA A 26 -2.19 6.63 19.47
N PHE A 27 -2.69 5.42 19.22
CA PHE A 27 -1.93 4.34 18.59
C PHE A 27 -1.43 4.75 17.20
N LEU A 28 -2.29 5.32 16.35
CA LEU A 28 -1.92 5.80 15.02
C LEU A 28 -0.89 6.92 15.10
N MET A 29 -1.11 7.92 15.95
CA MET A 29 -0.17 9.03 16.13
C MET A 29 1.20 8.57 16.61
N LEU A 30 1.25 7.68 17.61
CA LEU A 30 2.50 7.11 18.11
C LEU A 30 3.19 6.25 17.04
N THR A 31 2.43 5.46 16.29
CA THR A 31 2.96 4.65 15.19
C THR A 31 3.57 5.52 14.11
N VAL A 32 2.94 6.63 13.71
CA VAL A 32 3.49 7.58 12.74
C VAL A 32 4.80 8.21 13.25
N LEU A 33 4.81 8.73 14.48
CA LEU A 33 6.00 9.34 15.08
C LEU A 33 7.18 8.36 15.15
N ALA A 34 6.90 7.11 15.54
CA ALA A 34 7.87 6.03 15.58
C ALA A 34 8.32 5.62 14.17
N ALA A 35 7.39 5.53 13.21
CA ALA A 35 7.65 5.08 11.84
C ALA A 35 8.63 6.03 11.15
N ILE A 36 8.40 7.35 11.23
CA ILE A 36 9.30 8.37 10.67
C ILE A 36 10.72 8.24 11.25
N LEU A 37 10.82 8.01 12.57
CA LEU A 37 12.12 7.89 13.24
C LEU A 37 12.83 6.59 12.86
N ILE A 38 12.12 5.47 12.86
CA ILE A 38 12.65 4.14 12.53
C ILE A 38 13.07 4.10 11.07
N GLU A 39 12.25 4.63 10.17
CA GLU A 39 12.58 4.75 8.75
C GLU A 39 13.89 5.50 8.55
N ARG A 40 14.06 6.69 9.13
CA ARG A 40 15.32 7.46 9.04
C ARG A 40 16.53 6.68 9.55
N LYS A 41 16.36 5.91 10.63
CA LYS A 41 17.44 5.09 11.19
C LYS A 41 17.75 3.87 10.33
N LEU A 42 16.73 3.20 9.79
CA LEU A 42 16.89 2.02 8.97
C LEU A 42 17.55 2.37 7.63
N LEU A 43 17.05 3.40 6.95
CA LEU A 43 17.64 3.93 5.72
C LEU A 43 19.09 4.35 5.95
N GLY A 44 19.38 5.02 7.07
CA GLY A 44 20.74 5.35 7.46
C GLY A 44 21.64 4.11 7.50
N ARG A 45 21.22 3.07 8.25
CA ARG A 45 22.00 1.83 8.39
C ARG A 45 22.22 1.12 7.05
N MET A 46 21.19 1.04 6.20
CA MET A 46 21.32 0.43 4.86
C MET A 46 22.28 1.21 3.96
N GLN A 47 22.37 2.53 4.15
CA GLN A 47 23.28 3.44 3.45
C GLN A 47 24.65 3.60 4.15
N MET A 48 24.97 2.76 5.14
CA MET A 48 26.21 2.85 5.93
C MET A 48 26.43 4.23 6.59
N ARG A 49 25.36 4.94 6.94
CA ARG A 49 25.40 6.20 7.73
C ARG A 49 24.57 6.10 9.00
N PHE A 50 24.88 6.93 9.99
CA PHE A 50 24.06 7.00 11.18
C PHE A 50 22.78 7.79 10.94
N GLY A 51 21.65 7.27 11.44
CA GLY A 51 20.40 8.02 11.53
C GLY A 51 20.41 9.08 12.65
N PRO A 52 19.26 9.71 12.95
CA PRO A 52 19.15 10.72 13.99
C PRO A 52 19.61 10.20 15.36
N ASN A 53 20.65 10.82 15.93
CA ASN A 53 21.28 10.44 17.21
C ASN A 53 21.38 11.58 18.24
N ARG A 54 20.93 12.80 17.92
CA ARG A 54 21.18 14.00 18.76
C ARG A 54 20.01 14.41 19.66
N VAL A 55 18.78 14.45 19.14
CA VAL A 55 17.64 15.02 19.87
C VAL A 55 17.02 13.99 20.82
N GLY A 56 17.37 14.08 22.11
CA GLY A 56 17.00 13.10 23.14
C GLY A 56 17.87 11.83 23.11
N PRO A 57 17.61 10.85 24.01
CA PRO A 57 18.38 9.61 24.06
C PRO A 57 18.25 8.85 22.74
N ARG A 58 19.36 8.65 22.03
CA ARG A 58 19.41 8.04 20.69
C ARG A 58 18.48 8.70 19.66
N GLY A 59 18.19 10.00 19.78
CA GLY A 59 17.34 10.71 18.81
C GLY A 59 15.83 10.47 18.94
N LEU A 60 15.35 9.83 20.02
CA LEU A 60 13.92 9.46 20.20
C LEU A 60 12.95 10.64 20.11
N LEU A 61 13.38 11.85 20.46
CA LEU A 61 12.52 13.03 20.48
C LEU A 61 12.49 13.77 19.13
N GLN A 62 13.21 13.29 18.10
CA GLN A 62 13.31 13.98 16.81
C GLN A 62 11.95 14.20 16.13
N SER A 63 11.13 13.15 15.99
CA SER A 63 9.83 13.26 15.30
C SER A 63 8.88 14.21 16.03
N LEU A 64 8.95 14.25 17.37
CA LEU A 64 8.15 15.16 18.18
C LEU A 64 8.56 16.62 17.93
N VAL A 65 9.86 16.91 17.92
CA VAL A 65 10.39 18.24 17.64
C VAL A 65 10.09 18.68 16.19
N ASP A 66 10.12 17.76 15.24
CA ASP A 66 9.71 18.04 13.85
C ASP A 66 8.23 18.45 13.78
N GLY A 67 7.35 17.79 14.54
CA GLY A 67 5.94 18.17 14.66
C GLY A 67 5.74 19.55 15.27
N VAL A 68 6.43 19.85 16.38
CA VAL A 68 6.39 21.18 17.02
C VAL A 68 6.90 22.26 16.07
N LYS A 69 7.99 22.00 15.34
CA LYS A 69 8.53 22.91 14.32
C LYS A 69 7.47 23.22 13.27
N LEU A 70 6.76 22.21 12.75
CA LEU A 70 5.75 22.41 11.72
C LEU A 70 4.54 23.20 12.24
N ALA A 71 4.16 23.03 13.51
CA ALA A 71 3.09 23.80 14.14
C ALA A 71 3.46 25.29 14.36
N LEU A 72 4.72 25.57 14.70
CA LEU A 72 5.23 26.93 14.89
C LEU A 72 5.63 27.61 13.58
N LYS A 73 5.76 26.85 12.49
CA LYS A 73 6.14 27.37 11.18
C LYS A 73 5.01 28.25 10.62
N GLU A 74 5.38 29.33 9.96
CA GLU A 74 4.45 30.22 9.27
C GLU A 74 3.64 29.49 8.18
N GLY A 75 2.32 29.62 8.26
CA GLY A 75 1.38 29.04 7.30
C GLY A 75 1.05 30.02 6.17
N LEU A 76 1.77 29.94 5.06
CA LEU A 76 1.49 30.74 3.87
C LEU A 76 0.24 30.23 3.12
N ILE A 77 -0.43 31.12 2.40
CA ILE A 77 -1.50 30.81 1.45
C ILE A 77 -1.16 31.55 0.15
N PRO A 78 -0.99 30.84 -0.99
CA PRO A 78 -0.70 31.49 -2.26
C PRO A 78 -1.81 32.45 -2.69
N ALA A 79 -1.46 33.54 -3.39
CA ALA A 79 -2.43 34.55 -3.81
C ALA A 79 -3.44 34.02 -4.87
N GLY A 80 -3.00 33.10 -5.72
CA GLY A 80 -3.83 32.48 -6.76
C GLY A 80 -4.60 31.23 -6.31
N ALA A 81 -4.51 30.85 -5.03
CA ALA A 81 -5.14 29.64 -4.50
C ALA A 81 -6.63 29.86 -4.16
N ASP A 82 -7.46 28.85 -4.43
CA ASP A 82 -8.82 28.80 -3.90
C ASP A 82 -8.76 28.53 -2.39
N LYS A 83 -9.04 29.55 -1.57
CA LYS A 83 -8.86 29.49 -0.12
C LYS A 83 -9.69 28.39 0.55
N VAL A 84 -10.91 28.13 0.07
CA VAL A 84 -11.82 27.18 0.72
C VAL A 84 -11.32 25.77 0.47
N ILE A 85 -11.07 25.44 -0.79
CA ILE A 85 -10.62 24.10 -1.18
C ILE A 85 -9.20 23.85 -0.67
N TYR A 86 -8.33 24.86 -0.71
CA TYR A 86 -6.95 24.75 -0.23
C TYR A 86 -6.89 24.46 1.28
N LEU A 87 -7.80 25.01 2.09
CA LEU A 87 -7.86 24.70 3.53
C LEU A 87 -8.57 23.37 3.81
N ALA A 88 -9.55 22.98 3.00
CA ALA A 88 -10.31 21.75 3.18
C ALA A 88 -9.54 20.50 2.71
N ALA A 89 -8.74 20.59 1.65
CA ALA A 89 -8.08 19.44 1.03
C ALA A 89 -7.21 18.59 1.99
N PRO A 90 -6.36 19.18 2.88
CA PRO A 90 -5.62 18.42 3.87
C PRO A 90 -6.53 17.67 4.87
N VAL A 91 -7.66 18.27 5.24
CA VAL A 91 -8.64 17.67 6.17
C VAL A 91 -9.35 16.50 5.49
N ILE A 92 -9.73 16.66 4.22
CA ILE A 92 -10.34 15.60 3.40
C ILE A 92 -9.37 14.44 3.19
N ALA A 93 -8.05 14.68 3.13
CA ALA A 93 -7.06 13.61 3.07
C ALA A 93 -6.87 12.91 4.43
N ALA A 94 -6.76 13.67 5.52
CA ALA A 94 -6.41 13.14 6.84
C ALA A 94 -7.57 12.41 7.52
N VAL A 95 -8.78 12.97 7.50
CA VAL A 95 -9.94 12.41 8.25
C VAL A 95 -10.27 10.98 7.82
N PRO A 96 -10.40 10.65 6.51
CA PRO A 96 -10.67 9.28 6.09
C PRO A 96 -9.55 8.30 6.46
N ALA A 97 -8.28 8.74 6.49
CA ALA A 97 -7.16 7.88 6.88
C ALA A 97 -7.30 7.37 8.33
N PHE A 98 -7.78 8.22 9.25
CA PHE A 98 -8.08 7.81 10.63
C PHE A 98 -9.37 6.99 10.74
N ILE A 99 -10.42 7.40 10.03
CA ILE A 99 -11.74 6.78 10.06
C ILE A 99 -11.71 5.34 9.51
N ALA A 100 -10.86 5.07 8.51
CA ALA A 100 -10.66 3.74 7.94
C ALA A 100 -10.17 2.70 8.98
N PHE A 101 -9.42 3.13 9.99
CA PHE A 101 -8.88 2.24 11.01
C PHE A 101 -9.94 1.78 12.04
N ALA A 102 -11.11 2.44 12.11
CA ALA A 102 -12.16 2.15 13.08
C ALA A 102 -12.64 0.68 13.04
N VAL A 103 -12.64 0.07 11.86
CA VAL A 103 -13.16 -1.29 11.64
C VAL A 103 -12.08 -2.37 11.66
N ILE A 104 -10.83 -2.03 12.00
CA ILE A 104 -9.74 -3.00 12.00
C ILE A 104 -9.63 -3.69 13.38
N PRO A 105 -9.68 -5.04 13.43
CA PRO A 105 -9.58 -5.78 14.69
C PRO A 105 -8.12 -5.85 15.16
N MET A 106 -7.83 -5.18 16.27
CA MET A 106 -6.48 -5.19 16.86
C MET A 106 -6.27 -6.36 17.84
N GLY A 107 -7.35 -7.04 18.25
CA GLY A 107 -7.32 -8.12 19.24
C GLY A 107 -8.70 -8.74 19.44
N GLY A 108 -8.75 -9.80 20.25
CA GLY A 108 -10.00 -10.46 20.67
C GLY A 108 -10.76 -9.67 21.73
N GLU A 109 -11.56 -10.37 22.54
CA GLU A 109 -12.28 -9.77 23.68
C GLU A 109 -11.33 -9.50 24.86
N VAL A 110 -11.37 -8.27 25.35
CA VAL A 110 -10.55 -7.81 26.47
C VAL A 110 -11.43 -7.17 27.53
N SER A 111 -11.12 -7.42 28.81
CA SER A 111 -11.78 -6.75 29.93
C SER A 111 -11.16 -5.36 30.16
N ILE A 112 -11.95 -4.31 29.96
CA ILE A 112 -11.59 -2.91 30.26
C ILE A 112 -12.50 -2.44 31.39
N PHE A 113 -11.92 -2.16 32.57
CA PHE A 113 -12.65 -1.70 33.76
C PHE A 113 -13.93 -2.51 34.06
N GLY A 114 -13.82 -3.84 34.02
CA GLY A 114 -14.93 -4.77 34.28
C GLY A 114 -15.87 -5.04 33.10
N HIS A 115 -15.75 -4.32 31.98
CA HIS A 115 -16.54 -4.54 30.77
C HIS A 115 -15.75 -5.40 29.77
N ARG A 116 -16.32 -6.50 29.29
CA ARG A 116 -15.72 -7.32 28.22
C ARG A 116 -16.09 -6.72 26.88
N THR A 117 -15.10 -6.25 26.14
CA THR A 117 -15.32 -5.58 24.86
C THR A 117 -14.26 -6.00 23.86
N ALA A 118 -14.62 -6.10 22.59
CA ALA A 118 -13.66 -6.40 21.53
C ALA A 118 -12.66 -5.25 21.35
N LEU A 119 -11.39 -5.57 21.04
CA LEU A 119 -10.34 -4.59 20.75
C LEU A 119 -10.48 -4.03 19.31
N GLN A 120 -11.68 -3.55 19.00
CA GLN A 120 -12.13 -2.98 17.73
C GLN A 120 -13.18 -1.91 18.07
N LEU A 121 -13.23 -0.81 17.31
CA LEU A 121 -14.17 0.28 17.59
C LEU A 121 -15.60 -0.11 17.19
N THR A 122 -15.75 -0.60 15.96
CA THR A 122 -17.02 -1.10 15.43
C THR A 122 -16.75 -2.17 14.38
N ASP A 123 -17.69 -3.09 14.19
CA ASP A 123 -17.69 -3.98 13.04
C ASP A 123 -19.00 -3.83 12.27
N MET A 124 -18.95 -4.11 10.97
CA MET A 124 -20.11 -4.04 10.08
C MET A 124 -20.02 -5.17 9.07
N PRO A 125 -21.15 -5.72 8.57
CA PRO A 125 -21.13 -6.78 7.56
C PRO A 125 -20.34 -6.44 6.29
N VAL A 126 -20.19 -5.14 5.97
CA VAL A 126 -19.49 -4.61 4.80
C VAL A 126 -18.22 -3.82 5.18
N ALA A 127 -17.57 -4.16 6.30
CA ALA A 127 -16.43 -3.42 6.86
C ALA A 127 -15.29 -3.17 5.85
N VAL A 128 -14.92 -4.16 5.03
CA VAL A 128 -13.84 -3.96 4.04
C VAL A 128 -14.23 -2.99 2.93
N LEU A 129 -15.50 -2.96 2.50
CA LEU A 129 -15.98 -1.98 1.52
C LEU A 129 -15.99 -0.56 2.09
N TYR A 130 -16.27 -0.43 3.39
CA TYR A 130 -16.15 0.84 4.09
C TYR A 130 -14.70 1.37 4.11
N ILE A 131 -13.71 0.49 4.31
CA ILE A 131 -12.30 0.91 4.24
C ILE A 131 -11.96 1.42 2.84
N LEU A 132 -12.34 0.68 1.79
CA LEU A 132 -12.13 1.09 0.40
C LEU A 132 -12.78 2.45 0.10
N ALA A 133 -14.03 2.64 0.53
CA ALA A 133 -14.72 3.91 0.34
C ALA A 133 -14.01 5.08 1.08
N ALA A 134 -13.53 4.85 2.30
CA ALA A 134 -12.80 5.85 3.06
C ALA A 134 -11.46 6.19 2.38
N THR A 135 -10.70 5.21 1.88
CA THR A 135 -9.45 5.45 1.16
C THR A 135 -9.68 6.20 -0.15
N SER A 136 -10.74 5.88 -0.90
CA SER A 136 -11.10 6.62 -2.12
C SER A 136 -11.34 8.11 -1.85
N ILE A 137 -12.00 8.45 -0.73
CA ILE A 137 -12.22 9.86 -0.32
C ILE A 137 -10.88 10.57 -0.06
N GLY A 138 -9.89 9.88 0.49
CA GLY A 138 -8.54 10.42 0.70
C GLY A 138 -7.87 10.87 -0.62
N VAL A 139 -8.10 10.15 -1.72
CA VAL A 139 -7.56 10.47 -3.05
C VAL A 139 -8.15 11.78 -3.58
N TYR A 140 -9.43 12.05 -3.33
CA TYR A 140 -10.03 13.34 -3.67
C TYR A 140 -9.32 14.51 -2.96
N GLY A 141 -8.86 14.30 -1.73
CA GLY A 141 -8.04 15.28 -1.01
C GLY A 141 -6.76 15.65 -1.78
N ILE A 142 -6.08 14.66 -2.37
CA ILE A 142 -4.86 14.85 -3.17
C ILE A 142 -5.16 15.65 -4.46
N MET A 143 -6.20 15.28 -5.18
CA MET A 143 -6.61 15.97 -6.42
C MET A 143 -6.99 17.42 -6.15
N LEU A 144 -7.85 17.64 -5.15
CA LEU A 144 -8.31 18.97 -4.75
C LEU A 144 -7.15 19.84 -4.27
N ALA A 145 -6.16 19.25 -3.60
CA ALA A 145 -4.96 19.97 -3.18
C ALA A 145 -4.15 20.52 -4.36
N GLY A 146 -3.95 19.69 -5.40
CA GLY A 146 -3.25 20.10 -6.62
C GLY A 146 -4.01 21.18 -7.40
N TRP A 147 -5.34 21.07 -7.49
CA TRP A 147 -6.20 22.07 -8.15
C TRP A 147 -6.24 23.40 -7.39
N ALA A 148 -6.49 23.35 -6.08
CA ALA A 148 -6.67 24.55 -5.25
C ALA A 148 -5.40 25.37 -5.08
N SER A 149 -4.23 24.79 -5.37
CA SER A 149 -2.94 25.45 -5.31
C SER A 149 -2.78 26.58 -6.35
N GLY A 150 -3.59 26.60 -7.41
CA GLY A 150 -3.58 27.70 -8.40
C GLY A 150 -2.36 27.73 -9.32
N SER A 151 -1.59 26.63 -9.38
CA SER A 151 -0.39 26.47 -10.22
C SER A 151 -0.48 25.19 -11.05
N THR A 152 0.06 25.20 -12.26
CA THR A 152 -0.01 24.07 -13.20
C THR A 152 0.85 22.89 -12.78
N TYR A 153 1.99 23.13 -12.10
CA TYR A 153 2.89 22.06 -11.67
C TYR A 153 2.27 21.18 -10.55
N PRO A 154 1.72 21.75 -9.46
CA PRO A 154 0.99 20.96 -8.46
C PRO A 154 -0.23 20.24 -9.02
N LEU A 155 -0.93 20.84 -9.98
CA LEU A 155 -2.07 20.22 -10.65
C LEU A 155 -1.64 18.95 -11.42
N LEU A 156 -0.56 19.02 -12.21
CA LEU A 156 -0.03 17.85 -12.92
C LEU A 156 0.42 16.74 -11.96
N GLY A 157 1.05 17.12 -10.84
CA GLY A 157 1.43 16.18 -9.78
C GLY A 157 0.23 15.50 -9.12
N GLY A 158 -0.80 16.28 -8.76
CA GLY A 158 -2.04 15.78 -8.17
C GLY A 158 -2.80 14.85 -9.12
N LEU A 159 -2.90 15.19 -10.41
CA LEU A 159 -3.55 14.34 -11.43
C LEU A 159 -2.82 13.01 -11.62
N ARG A 160 -1.48 13.02 -11.67
CA ARG A 160 -0.68 11.78 -11.78
C ARG A 160 -0.82 10.90 -10.53
N SER A 161 -0.77 11.49 -9.34
CA SER A 161 -1.00 10.77 -8.08
C SER A 161 -2.39 10.15 -8.05
N THR A 162 -3.42 10.92 -8.41
CA THR A 162 -4.81 10.44 -8.42
C THR A 162 -5.01 9.28 -9.40
N ALA A 163 -4.49 9.41 -10.63
CA ALA A 163 -4.58 8.35 -11.63
C ALA A 163 -3.86 7.07 -11.19
N GLN A 164 -2.72 7.22 -10.53
CA GLN A 164 -1.96 6.12 -9.95
C GLN A 164 -2.77 5.41 -8.87
N VAL A 165 -3.18 6.15 -7.83
CA VAL A 165 -3.86 5.58 -6.66
C VAL A 165 -5.13 4.85 -7.08
N ILE A 166 -6.00 5.48 -7.89
CA ILE A 166 -7.22 4.86 -8.41
C ILE A 166 -6.94 3.55 -9.18
N SER A 167 -5.89 3.52 -10.00
CA SER A 167 -5.56 2.32 -10.79
C SER A 167 -5.15 1.14 -9.91
N TYR A 168 -4.43 1.41 -8.83
CA TYR A 168 -3.97 0.40 -7.89
C TYR A 168 -5.02 0.05 -6.83
N GLU A 169 -5.96 0.95 -6.54
CA GLU A 169 -7.13 0.70 -5.73
C GLU A 169 -8.03 -0.38 -6.35
N ILE A 170 -8.21 -0.36 -7.68
CA ILE A 170 -8.94 -1.42 -8.40
C ILE A 170 -8.25 -2.78 -8.24
N ALA A 171 -6.93 -2.85 -8.45
CA ALA A 171 -6.17 -4.08 -8.30
C ALA A 171 -6.19 -4.59 -6.85
N MET A 172 -6.12 -3.68 -5.87
CA MET A 172 -6.27 -3.97 -4.45
C MET A 172 -7.66 -4.54 -4.15
N GLY A 173 -8.74 -3.92 -4.63
CA GLY A 173 -10.11 -4.39 -4.44
C GLY A 173 -10.33 -5.79 -5.02
N LEU A 174 -9.82 -6.06 -6.23
CA LEU A 174 -9.90 -7.39 -6.85
C LEU A 174 -9.16 -8.46 -6.04
N SER A 175 -8.04 -8.11 -5.41
CA SER A 175 -7.31 -9.06 -4.55
C SER A 175 -8.13 -9.55 -3.35
N PHE A 176 -9.06 -8.73 -2.84
CA PHE A 176 -9.93 -9.06 -1.71
C PHE A 176 -11.08 -10.00 -2.07
N VAL A 177 -11.53 -10.02 -3.33
CA VAL A 177 -12.66 -10.87 -3.76
C VAL A 177 -12.38 -12.34 -3.45
N ALA A 178 -11.15 -12.80 -3.70
CA ALA A 178 -10.75 -14.17 -3.37
C ALA A 178 -10.82 -14.45 -1.86
N VAL A 179 -10.48 -13.46 -1.02
CA VAL A 179 -10.58 -13.56 0.44
C VAL A 179 -12.05 -13.65 0.87
N PHE A 180 -12.94 -12.84 0.28
CA PHE A 180 -14.38 -12.88 0.59
C PHE A 180 -15.01 -14.22 0.22
N ILE A 181 -14.62 -14.83 -0.91
CA ILE A 181 -15.11 -16.16 -1.32
C ILE A 181 -14.67 -17.24 -0.32
N TYR A 182 -13.45 -17.13 0.21
CA TYR A 182 -12.92 -18.09 1.18
C TYR A 182 -13.52 -17.92 2.58
N ALA A 183 -13.60 -16.68 3.05
CA ALA A 183 -14.12 -16.34 4.38
C ALA A 183 -15.65 -16.41 4.47
N GLY A 184 -16.37 -16.22 3.36
CA GLY A 184 -17.84 -16.18 3.33
C GLY A 184 -18.46 -14.92 3.96
N THR A 185 -17.65 -13.91 4.27
CA THR A 185 -18.06 -12.65 4.89
C THR A 185 -17.15 -11.49 4.46
N MET A 186 -17.66 -10.25 4.56
CA MET A 186 -16.89 -9.02 4.34
C MET A 186 -16.67 -8.22 5.65
N SER A 187 -17.09 -8.77 6.79
CA SER A 187 -16.73 -8.25 8.12
C SER A 187 -15.28 -8.59 8.43
N THR A 188 -14.54 -7.65 9.02
CA THR A 188 -13.11 -7.83 9.34
C THR A 188 -12.91 -8.83 10.48
N SER A 189 -13.80 -8.83 11.49
CA SER A 189 -13.76 -9.79 12.59
C SER A 189 -14.06 -11.21 12.09
N GLY A 190 -15.06 -11.35 11.21
CA GLY A 190 -15.42 -12.63 10.60
C GLY A 190 -14.33 -13.19 9.69
N ILE A 191 -13.62 -12.32 8.96
CA ILE A 191 -12.47 -12.73 8.15
C ILE A 191 -11.34 -13.26 9.03
N VAL A 192 -11.01 -12.58 10.13
CA VAL A 192 -9.98 -13.08 11.08
C VAL A 192 -10.40 -14.41 11.71
N ALA A 193 -11.68 -14.57 12.04
CA ALA A 193 -12.21 -15.83 12.56
C ALA A 193 -12.10 -16.98 11.54
N ALA A 194 -12.32 -16.70 10.25
CA ALA A 194 -12.18 -17.69 9.18
C ALA A 194 -10.72 -18.10 8.90
N GLN A 195 -9.75 -17.40 9.50
CA GLN A 195 -8.31 -17.71 9.41
C GLN A 195 -7.80 -18.55 10.58
N ASP A 196 -8.69 -19.01 11.47
CA ASP A 196 -8.32 -19.94 12.53
C ASP A 196 -7.85 -21.28 11.92
N GLY A 197 -6.69 -21.76 12.35
CA GLY A 197 -6.00 -22.92 11.76
C GLY A 197 -5.01 -22.56 10.63
N THR A 198 -5.48 -22.05 9.48
CA THR A 198 -4.61 -21.74 8.32
C THR A 198 -4.75 -20.30 7.85
N TRP A 199 -3.61 -19.60 7.75
CA TRP A 199 -3.58 -18.23 7.23
C TRP A 199 -3.84 -18.18 5.73
N PHE A 200 -4.56 -17.14 5.28
CA PHE A 200 -4.89 -16.99 3.87
C PHE A 200 -3.70 -16.67 2.98
N ILE A 201 -2.56 -16.24 3.53
CA ILE A 201 -1.32 -16.10 2.74
C ILE A 201 -0.94 -17.40 2.02
N PHE A 202 -1.13 -18.56 2.65
CA PHE A 202 -0.76 -19.85 2.06
C PHE A 202 -1.77 -20.32 1.02
N LEU A 203 -3.05 -20.01 1.21
CA LEU A 203 -4.14 -20.42 0.33
C LEU A 203 -4.31 -19.48 -0.87
N LEU A 204 -4.08 -18.19 -0.67
CA LEU A 204 -4.37 -17.10 -1.60
C LEU A 204 -3.10 -16.29 -1.94
N LEU A 205 -1.97 -16.98 -2.13
CA LEU A 205 -0.67 -16.35 -2.40
C LEU A 205 -0.71 -15.35 -3.58
N PRO A 206 -1.35 -15.64 -4.73
CA PRO A 206 -1.45 -14.66 -5.81
C PRO A 206 -2.18 -13.38 -5.39
N SER A 207 -3.30 -13.50 -4.66
CA SER A 207 -4.01 -12.34 -4.11
C SER A 207 -3.13 -11.55 -3.14
N PHE A 208 -2.38 -12.23 -2.29
CA PHE A 208 -1.44 -11.58 -1.36
C PHE A 208 -0.36 -10.78 -2.10
N VAL A 209 0.26 -11.34 -3.13
CA VAL A 209 1.31 -10.64 -3.91
C VAL A 209 0.74 -9.43 -4.66
N ILE A 210 -0.44 -9.57 -5.26
CA ILE A 210 -1.13 -8.46 -5.93
C ILE A 210 -1.47 -7.37 -4.92
N TYR A 211 -1.94 -7.75 -3.73
CA TYR A 211 -2.25 -6.83 -2.65
C TYR A 211 -1.00 -6.07 -2.16
N VAL A 212 0.09 -6.79 -1.87
CA VAL A 212 1.37 -6.19 -1.42
C VAL A 212 1.95 -5.26 -2.48
N THR A 213 1.79 -5.56 -3.76
CA THR A 213 2.22 -4.66 -4.83
C THR A 213 1.31 -3.43 -4.91
N SER A 214 0.01 -3.61 -4.75
CA SER A 214 -0.98 -2.53 -4.88
C SER A 214 -0.99 -1.59 -3.69
N MET A 215 -0.77 -2.07 -2.46
CA MET A 215 -0.66 -1.22 -1.28
C MET A 215 0.49 -0.21 -1.38
N VAL A 216 1.61 -0.58 -2.01
CA VAL A 216 2.73 0.34 -2.20
C VAL A 216 2.34 1.43 -3.20
N GLY A 217 1.63 1.05 -4.28
CA GLY A 217 1.08 1.98 -5.27
C GLY A 217 0.06 2.96 -4.71
N GLU A 218 -0.83 2.49 -3.84
CA GLU A 218 -1.86 3.27 -3.14
C GLU A 218 -1.26 4.37 -2.26
N THR A 219 -0.19 4.04 -1.55
CA THR A 219 0.45 4.98 -0.61
C THR A 219 1.43 5.97 -1.25
N ASN A 220 1.60 5.95 -2.58
CA ASN A 220 2.55 6.81 -3.33
C ASN A 220 4.00 6.79 -2.79
N ARG A 221 4.44 5.68 -2.18
CA ARG A 221 5.79 5.58 -1.61
C ARG A 221 6.80 5.00 -2.58
N ALA A 222 8.06 5.41 -2.45
CA ALA A 222 9.18 4.89 -3.21
C ALA A 222 9.22 3.35 -3.11
N PRO A 223 9.32 2.61 -4.23
CA PRO A 223 9.75 3.04 -5.58
C PRO A 223 8.68 3.68 -6.49
N PHE A 224 7.46 3.90 -6.01
CA PHE A 224 6.29 4.40 -6.77
C PHE A 224 5.88 5.83 -6.35
N ASP A 225 6.84 6.69 -5.98
CA ASP A 225 6.66 8.09 -5.56
C ASP A 225 6.63 9.09 -6.73
N LEU A 226 5.89 8.76 -7.78
CA LEU A 226 5.83 9.52 -9.03
C LEU A 226 5.46 11.02 -8.89
N PRO A 227 4.63 11.43 -7.91
CA PRO A 227 4.32 12.85 -7.68
C PRO A 227 5.39 13.59 -6.86
N GLU A 228 6.06 12.91 -5.94
CA GLU A 228 7.04 13.50 -4.99
C GLU A 228 8.47 13.50 -5.57
N ALA A 229 8.69 12.84 -6.71
CA ALA A 229 10.01 12.73 -7.33
C ALA A 229 10.66 14.11 -7.58
N GLU A 230 11.68 14.42 -6.78
CA GLU A 230 12.49 15.65 -6.86
C GLU A 230 13.08 15.89 -8.27
N GLY A 231 13.30 14.82 -9.04
CA GLY A 231 13.82 14.88 -10.40
C GLY A 231 12.76 15.10 -11.51
N GLU A 232 11.46 15.12 -11.16
CA GLU A 232 10.38 15.41 -12.11
C GLU A 232 9.56 16.63 -11.67
N LEU A 233 8.61 16.47 -10.74
CA LEU A 233 7.63 17.49 -10.37
C LEU A 233 7.87 18.14 -9.01
N VAL A 234 9.04 17.93 -8.40
CA VAL A 234 9.57 18.71 -7.24
C VAL A 234 8.63 18.75 -6.02
N GLY A 235 7.74 17.75 -5.85
CA GLY A 235 6.82 17.68 -4.71
C GLY A 235 5.33 17.86 -5.03
N GLY A 236 4.91 17.60 -6.27
CA GLY A 236 3.52 17.37 -6.65
C GLY A 236 2.46 18.26 -5.98
N PHE A 237 1.48 17.65 -5.32
CA PHE A 237 0.35 18.38 -4.70
C PHE A 237 0.71 19.11 -3.39
N HIS A 238 1.90 18.88 -2.83
CA HIS A 238 2.32 19.47 -1.55
C HIS A 238 3.25 20.68 -1.70
N THR A 239 3.70 21.01 -2.92
CA THR A 239 4.63 22.12 -3.20
C THR A 239 4.19 23.46 -2.63
N GLU A 240 2.89 23.78 -2.71
CA GLU A 240 2.35 25.07 -2.27
C GLU A 240 1.89 25.07 -0.80
N TYR A 241 2.02 23.95 -0.08
CA TYR A 241 1.57 23.82 1.30
C TYR A 241 2.71 24.06 2.30
N SER A 242 2.45 24.89 3.31
CA SER A 242 3.38 25.17 4.42
C SER A 242 2.76 24.78 5.77
N SER A 243 3.62 24.65 6.79
CA SER A 243 3.24 24.50 8.20
C SER A 243 2.35 23.27 8.43
N ILE A 244 1.28 23.40 9.21
CA ILE A 244 0.41 22.31 9.62
C ILE A 244 -0.39 21.71 8.47
N LYS A 245 -0.65 22.47 7.40
CA LYS A 245 -1.38 21.98 6.22
C LYS A 245 -0.56 20.95 5.45
N PHE A 246 0.74 21.24 5.28
CA PHE A 246 1.71 20.28 4.77
C PHE A 246 1.83 19.06 5.71
N ALA A 247 1.93 19.30 7.01
CA ALA A 247 2.04 18.24 8.00
C ALA A 247 0.84 17.28 7.96
N MET A 248 -0.37 17.78 7.71
CA MET A 248 -1.58 16.95 7.58
C MET A 248 -1.54 16.01 6.38
N PHE A 249 -1.00 16.43 5.22
CA PHE A 249 -0.82 15.52 4.08
C PHE A 249 0.18 14.41 4.39
N MET A 250 1.34 14.77 4.95
CA MET A 250 2.34 13.78 5.36
C MET A 250 1.77 12.83 6.42
N LEU A 251 1.05 13.37 7.40
CA LEU A 251 0.38 12.58 8.42
C LEU A 251 -0.63 11.60 7.78
N ALA A 252 -1.48 12.07 6.88
CA ALA A 252 -2.45 11.25 6.17
C ALA A 252 -1.78 10.09 5.40
N GLU A 253 -0.67 10.37 4.73
CA GLU A 253 0.08 9.36 3.96
C GLU A 253 0.68 8.27 4.89
N TYR A 254 1.29 8.65 6.02
CA TYR A 254 1.82 7.69 7.00
C TYR A 254 0.72 6.93 7.76
N VAL A 255 -0.41 7.58 8.05
CA VAL A 255 -1.58 6.89 8.63
C VAL A 255 -2.14 5.90 7.62
N ASN A 256 -2.31 6.28 6.35
CA ASN A 256 -2.77 5.37 5.31
C ASN A 256 -1.81 4.19 5.12
N MET A 257 -0.49 4.41 5.14
CA MET A 257 0.51 3.34 5.12
C MET A 257 0.33 2.36 6.28
N THR A 258 -0.01 2.87 7.47
CA THR A 258 -0.32 2.03 8.63
C THR A 258 -1.64 1.27 8.45
N THR A 259 -2.68 1.93 7.94
CA THR A 259 -4.01 1.35 7.68
C THR A 259 -3.94 0.23 6.64
N VAL A 260 -3.26 0.43 5.53
CA VAL A 260 -3.14 -0.60 4.48
C VAL A 260 -2.25 -1.76 4.96
N SER A 261 -1.20 -1.49 5.76
CA SER A 261 -0.41 -2.55 6.43
C SER A 261 -1.23 -3.37 7.44
N ALA A 262 -2.14 -2.70 8.17
CA ALA A 262 -3.06 -3.31 9.10
C ALA A 262 -4.13 -4.15 8.39
N LEU A 263 -4.61 -3.69 7.24
CA LEU A 263 -5.51 -4.44 6.39
C LEU A 263 -4.83 -5.67 5.78
N ALA A 264 -3.57 -5.57 5.34
CA ALA A 264 -2.74 -6.70 4.92
C ALA A 264 -2.71 -7.80 5.99
N THR A 265 -2.44 -7.38 7.23
CA THR A 265 -2.35 -8.24 8.40
C THR A 265 -3.69 -8.93 8.69
N THR A 266 -4.78 -8.17 8.63
CA THR A 266 -6.14 -8.65 8.88
C THR A 266 -6.63 -9.62 7.80
N MET A 267 -6.31 -9.36 6.53
CA MET A 267 -6.84 -10.14 5.41
C MET A 267 -6.03 -11.40 5.12
N PHE A 268 -4.69 -11.37 5.31
CA PHE A 268 -3.82 -12.47 4.85
C PHE A 268 -3.04 -13.17 5.95
N LEU A 269 -2.71 -12.49 7.05
CA LEU A 269 -1.83 -13.01 8.10
C LEU A 269 -2.59 -13.39 9.39
N GLY A 270 -3.89 -13.67 9.33
CA GLY A 270 -4.64 -14.10 10.51
C GLY A 270 -4.86 -13.00 11.54
N GLY A 271 -4.80 -11.71 11.16
CA GLY A 271 -5.03 -10.58 12.06
C GLY A 271 -4.17 -10.65 13.33
N TRP A 272 -4.83 -10.71 14.48
CA TRP A 272 -4.21 -10.75 15.81
C TRP A 272 -3.79 -12.15 16.29
N HIS A 273 -4.06 -13.21 15.54
CA HIS A 273 -3.63 -14.58 15.91
C HIS A 273 -2.11 -14.69 15.99
N ALA A 274 -1.61 -15.45 16.96
CA ALA A 274 -0.18 -15.69 17.11
C ALA A 274 0.42 -16.38 15.86
N PRO A 275 1.65 -16.02 15.45
CA PRO A 275 2.37 -16.73 14.40
C PRO A 275 2.70 -18.16 14.80
N TRP A 276 2.75 -19.06 13.83
CA TRP A 276 3.33 -20.40 14.04
C TRP A 276 4.83 -20.25 14.34
N PRO A 277 5.39 -20.92 15.38
CA PRO A 277 4.83 -21.98 16.24
C PRO A 277 4.23 -21.47 17.57
N ILE A 278 4.26 -20.17 17.86
CA ILE A 278 3.84 -19.59 19.15
C ILE A 278 2.34 -19.78 19.40
N ASN A 279 1.55 -20.00 18.34
CA ASN A 279 0.14 -20.41 18.44
C ASN A 279 -0.08 -21.72 19.23
N MET A 280 0.95 -22.55 19.42
CA MET A 280 0.86 -23.78 20.22
C MET A 280 0.81 -23.53 21.73
N TRP A 281 1.06 -22.28 22.17
CA TRP A 281 0.90 -21.90 23.56
C TRP A 281 -0.53 -21.44 23.83
N ASP A 282 -1.25 -22.15 24.71
CA ASP A 282 -2.65 -21.88 25.05
C ASP A 282 -2.94 -20.42 25.49
N GLY A 283 -1.93 -19.73 26.03
CA GLY A 283 -2.05 -18.34 26.47
C GLY A 283 -1.81 -17.29 25.37
N ALA A 284 -1.24 -17.66 24.22
CA ALA A 284 -0.72 -16.71 23.22
C ALA A 284 -1.80 -15.81 22.59
N ASN A 285 -3.04 -16.30 22.53
CA ASN A 285 -4.18 -15.63 21.92
C ASN A 285 -5.15 -15.04 22.97
N THR A 286 -4.75 -14.99 24.25
CA THR A 286 -5.62 -14.53 25.35
C THR A 286 -5.18 -13.19 25.93
N GLY A 287 -6.15 -12.40 26.40
CA GLY A 287 -5.90 -11.10 27.02
C GLY A 287 -5.34 -10.06 26.04
N TRP A 288 -4.23 -9.40 26.43
CA TRP A 288 -3.61 -8.31 25.65
C TRP A 288 -2.51 -8.78 24.69
N TRP A 289 -2.11 -10.06 24.72
CA TRP A 289 -1.12 -10.61 23.80
C TRP A 289 -1.48 -10.49 22.30
N PRO A 290 -2.75 -10.70 21.88
CA PRO A 290 -3.22 -10.43 20.52
C PRO A 290 -2.79 -9.09 19.93
N LEU A 291 -2.83 -8.02 20.75
CA LEU A 291 -2.46 -6.67 20.33
C LEU A 291 -0.97 -6.59 19.94
N LEU A 292 -0.11 -7.31 20.65
CA LEU A 292 1.32 -7.36 20.36
C LEU A 292 1.58 -8.06 19.03
N TRP A 293 0.92 -9.20 18.76
CA TRP A 293 1.06 -9.92 17.49
C TRP A 293 0.57 -9.10 16.31
N PHE A 294 -0.60 -8.48 16.45
CA PHE A 294 -1.14 -7.58 15.44
C PHE A 294 -0.16 -6.44 15.15
N THR A 295 0.29 -5.74 16.20
CA THR A 295 1.24 -4.62 16.07
C THR A 295 2.56 -5.07 15.44
N ALA A 296 3.11 -6.22 15.84
CA ALA A 296 4.34 -6.76 15.28
C ALA A 296 4.22 -7.06 13.77
N LYS A 297 3.09 -7.62 13.32
CA LYS A 297 2.84 -7.88 11.89
C LYS A 297 2.68 -6.59 11.10
N VAL A 298 1.97 -5.60 11.63
CA VAL A 298 1.87 -4.25 11.04
C VAL A 298 3.27 -3.66 10.87
N TRP A 299 4.10 -3.69 11.92
CA TRP A 299 5.49 -3.23 11.84
C TRP A 299 6.34 -4.04 10.86
N GLY A 300 6.04 -5.32 10.64
CA GLY A 300 6.65 -6.14 9.59
C GLY A 300 6.37 -5.59 8.18
N PHE A 301 5.14 -5.18 7.90
CA PHE A 301 4.80 -4.50 6.64
C PHE A 301 5.38 -3.08 6.56
N LEU A 302 5.39 -2.32 7.65
CA LEU A 302 6.08 -1.01 7.67
C LEU A 302 7.59 -1.17 7.40
N PHE A 303 8.22 -2.21 7.95
CA PHE A 303 9.60 -2.56 7.62
C PHE A 303 9.77 -2.92 6.15
N LEU A 304 8.82 -3.65 5.55
CA LEU A 304 8.80 -3.93 4.11
C LEU A 304 8.80 -2.62 3.30
N TYR A 305 7.95 -1.64 3.65
CA TYR A 305 7.94 -0.32 3.00
C TYR A 305 9.32 0.35 3.04
N PHE A 306 9.95 0.39 4.22
CA PHE A 306 11.25 1.02 4.39
C PHE A 306 12.35 0.26 3.61
N TRP A 307 12.26 -1.06 3.55
CA TRP A 307 13.20 -1.89 2.83
C TRP A 307 13.07 -1.72 1.31
N LEU A 308 11.84 -1.67 0.78
CA LEU A 308 11.58 -1.39 -0.64
C LEU A 308 12.12 -0.02 -1.03
N ARG A 309 11.88 1.01 -0.21
CA ARG A 309 12.42 2.36 -0.41
C ARG A 309 13.95 2.40 -0.46
N ALA A 310 14.62 1.56 0.33
CA ALA A 310 16.07 1.55 0.40
C ALA A 310 16.74 0.82 -0.78
N THR A 311 16.06 -0.18 -1.35
CA THR A 311 16.65 -1.14 -2.28
C THR A 311 16.26 -0.93 -3.73
N LEU A 312 15.04 -0.47 -3.99
CA LEU A 312 14.51 -0.40 -5.34
C LEU A 312 14.68 1.00 -5.96
N PRO A 313 15.08 1.08 -7.24
CA PRO A 313 15.06 2.33 -7.97
C PRO A 313 13.61 2.76 -8.26
N ARG A 314 13.42 4.06 -8.47
CA ARG A 314 12.13 4.62 -8.91
C ARG A 314 11.72 4.05 -10.26
N MET A 315 10.46 3.67 -10.39
CA MET A 315 9.88 3.29 -11.69
C MET A 315 9.30 4.49 -12.41
N ARG A 316 9.30 4.47 -13.76
CA ARG A 316 8.63 5.49 -14.57
C ARG A 316 7.10 5.29 -14.56
N TYR A 317 6.35 6.39 -14.63
CA TYR A 317 4.87 6.38 -14.63
C TYR A 317 4.27 5.41 -15.66
N ASP A 318 4.73 5.44 -16.91
CA ASP A 318 4.19 4.58 -17.97
C ASP A 318 4.36 3.08 -17.68
N GLN A 319 5.52 2.70 -17.13
CA GLN A 319 5.82 1.31 -16.77
C GLN A 319 4.99 0.86 -15.57
N PHE A 320 4.84 1.75 -14.59
CA PHE A 320 4.03 1.49 -13.41
C PHE A 320 2.55 1.33 -13.77
N MET A 321 1.99 2.22 -14.57
CA MET A 321 0.59 2.10 -15.03
C MET A 321 0.38 0.84 -15.88
N ALA A 322 1.35 0.49 -16.73
CA ALA A 322 1.29 -0.74 -17.51
C ALA A 322 1.31 -1.99 -16.63
N MET A 323 2.06 -2.00 -15.52
CA MET A 323 2.07 -3.13 -14.58
C MET A 323 0.69 -3.34 -13.93
N GLY A 324 0.04 -2.28 -13.44
CA GLY A 324 -1.30 -2.36 -12.88
C GLY A 324 -2.32 -2.89 -13.89
N TRP A 325 -2.43 -2.21 -15.03
CA TRP A 325 -3.48 -2.48 -16.03
C TRP A 325 -3.26 -3.73 -16.88
N LYS A 326 -2.02 -4.04 -17.26
CA LYS A 326 -1.73 -5.17 -18.17
C LYS A 326 -1.31 -6.44 -17.44
N VAL A 327 -0.94 -6.36 -16.16
CA VAL A 327 -0.42 -7.51 -15.40
C VAL A 327 -1.29 -7.79 -14.18
N LEU A 328 -1.38 -6.86 -13.22
CA LEU A 328 -2.06 -7.12 -11.94
C LEU A 328 -3.56 -7.38 -12.10
N ILE A 329 -4.28 -6.51 -12.80
CA ILE A 329 -5.74 -6.65 -12.99
C ILE A 329 -6.09 -7.96 -13.72
N PRO A 330 -5.52 -8.29 -14.88
CA PRO A 330 -5.83 -9.54 -15.57
C PRO A 330 -5.51 -10.80 -14.75
N ILE A 331 -4.37 -10.81 -14.03
CA ILE A 331 -3.99 -11.94 -13.18
C ILE A 331 -4.98 -12.07 -12.02
N SER A 332 -5.39 -10.96 -11.40
CA SER A 332 -6.37 -10.99 -10.32
C SER A 332 -7.71 -11.57 -10.76
N LEU A 333 -8.21 -11.18 -11.95
CA LEU A 333 -9.46 -11.70 -12.50
C LEU A 333 -9.38 -13.20 -12.79
N ALA A 334 -8.30 -13.66 -13.43
CA ALA A 334 -8.07 -15.08 -13.68
C ALA A 334 -8.01 -15.87 -12.36
N TRP A 335 -7.34 -15.31 -11.34
CA TRP A 335 -7.22 -15.94 -10.04
C TRP A 335 -8.57 -16.04 -9.31
N ILE A 336 -9.39 -14.98 -9.34
CA ILE A 336 -10.74 -15.00 -8.77
C ILE A 336 -11.58 -16.12 -9.41
N MET A 337 -11.51 -16.30 -10.73
CA MET A 337 -12.23 -17.36 -11.43
C MET A 337 -11.79 -18.76 -10.97
N ILE A 338 -10.48 -18.97 -10.79
CA ILE A 338 -9.93 -20.23 -10.28
C ILE A 338 -10.44 -20.50 -8.86
N VAL A 339 -10.34 -19.50 -7.97
CA VAL A 339 -10.77 -19.63 -6.57
C VAL A 339 -12.28 -19.86 -6.46
N ALA A 340 -13.08 -19.11 -7.22
CA ALA A 340 -14.53 -19.26 -7.27
C ALA A 340 -14.94 -20.66 -7.73
N THR A 341 -14.29 -21.17 -8.78
CA THR A 341 -14.57 -22.51 -9.31
C THR A 341 -14.17 -23.60 -8.32
N ALA A 342 -12.98 -23.48 -7.72
CA ALA A 342 -12.51 -24.42 -6.70
C ALA A 342 -13.47 -24.46 -5.50
N ARG A 343 -13.95 -23.29 -5.04
CA ARG A 343 -14.92 -23.23 -3.94
C ARG A 343 -16.27 -23.83 -4.33
N SER A 344 -16.74 -23.57 -5.54
CA SER A 344 -17.98 -24.16 -6.06
C SER A 344 -17.91 -25.69 -6.09
N LEU A 345 -16.79 -26.26 -6.56
CA LEU A 345 -16.58 -27.72 -6.55
C LEU A 345 -16.62 -28.28 -5.13
N ARG A 346 -15.95 -27.63 -4.18
CA ARG A 346 -15.98 -28.06 -2.77
C ARG A 346 -17.40 -28.03 -2.18
N ASN A 347 -18.20 -27.02 -2.54
CA ASN A 347 -19.59 -26.90 -2.09
C ASN A 347 -20.51 -28.01 -2.66
N HIS A 348 -20.19 -28.57 -3.83
CA HIS A 348 -20.92 -29.68 -4.42
C HIS A 348 -20.45 -31.07 -3.90
N GLY A 349 -19.57 -31.10 -2.90
CA GLY A 349 -19.14 -32.34 -2.24
C GLY A 349 -18.04 -33.10 -2.98
N TYR A 350 -17.36 -32.48 -3.96
CA TYR A 350 -16.18 -33.08 -4.57
C TYR A 350 -15.02 -33.14 -3.55
N ASP A 351 -14.25 -34.23 -3.62
CA ASP A 351 -13.13 -34.49 -2.71
C ASP A 351 -12.07 -33.36 -2.73
N GLU A 352 -11.42 -33.15 -1.58
CA GLU A 352 -10.44 -32.07 -1.39
C GLU A 352 -9.27 -32.22 -2.37
N MET A 353 -8.86 -33.47 -2.65
CA MET A 353 -7.82 -33.77 -3.62
C MET A 353 -8.21 -33.35 -5.04
N VAL A 354 -9.47 -33.54 -5.45
CA VAL A 354 -9.96 -33.15 -6.78
C VAL A 354 -9.96 -31.64 -6.93
N THR A 355 -10.36 -30.93 -5.88
CA THR A 355 -10.38 -29.46 -5.86
C THR A 355 -8.95 -28.88 -5.94
N VAL A 356 -8.01 -29.47 -5.20
CA VAL A 356 -6.60 -29.07 -5.24
C VAL A 356 -5.99 -29.37 -6.62
N LEU A 357 -6.21 -30.57 -7.17
CA LEU A 357 -5.72 -30.95 -8.50
C LEU A 357 -6.28 -30.06 -9.61
N PHE A 358 -7.57 -29.71 -9.54
CA PHE A 358 -8.18 -28.77 -10.49
C PHE A 358 -7.54 -27.39 -10.40
N SER A 359 -7.38 -26.85 -9.19
CA SER A 359 -6.74 -25.55 -8.99
C SER A 359 -5.30 -25.53 -9.49
N ALA A 360 -4.52 -26.58 -9.21
CA ALA A 360 -3.15 -26.74 -9.71
C ALA A 360 -3.11 -26.86 -11.23
N GLY A 361 -4.02 -27.63 -11.83
CA GLY A 361 -4.14 -27.77 -13.28
C GLY A 361 -4.51 -26.44 -13.98
N ALA A 362 -5.43 -25.68 -13.40
CA ALA A 362 -5.82 -24.37 -13.91
C ALA A 362 -4.67 -23.35 -13.84
N ILE A 363 -3.89 -23.36 -12.76
CA ILE A 363 -2.67 -22.53 -12.62
C ILE A 363 -1.64 -22.91 -13.69
N ILE A 364 -1.37 -24.20 -13.87
CA ILE A 364 -0.41 -24.68 -14.87
C ILE A 364 -0.87 -24.31 -16.28
N ALA A 365 -2.16 -24.48 -16.60
CA ALA A 365 -2.73 -24.07 -17.88
C ALA A 365 -2.59 -22.56 -18.12
N LEU A 366 -2.82 -21.75 -17.09
CA LEU A 366 -2.63 -20.29 -17.16
C LEU A 366 -1.16 -19.92 -17.42
N LEU A 367 -0.22 -20.56 -16.72
CA LEU A 367 1.21 -20.34 -16.91
C LEU A 367 1.68 -20.76 -18.31
N ILE A 368 1.21 -21.90 -18.81
CA ILE A 368 1.50 -22.38 -20.17
C ILE A 368 0.92 -21.41 -21.21
N GLY A 369 -0.32 -20.94 -21.02
CA GLY A 369 -0.96 -19.95 -21.88
C GLY A 369 -0.16 -18.64 -21.94
N ILE A 370 0.32 -18.16 -20.80
CA ILE A 370 1.17 -16.95 -20.72
C ILE A 370 2.53 -17.20 -21.42
N ALA A 371 3.16 -18.35 -21.21
CA ALA A 371 4.43 -18.71 -21.84
C ALA A 371 4.31 -18.80 -23.37
N LEU A 372 3.25 -19.45 -23.86
CA LEU A 372 2.94 -19.53 -25.29
C LEU A 372 2.67 -18.15 -25.88
N TRP A 373 1.86 -17.32 -25.20
CA TRP A 373 1.56 -15.97 -25.66
C TRP A 373 2.82 -15.09 -25.74
N ARG A 374 3.72 -15.21 -24.76
CA ARG A 374 5.03 -14.53 -24.78
C ARG A 374 5.92 -15.03 -25.92
N SER A 375 5.96 -16.34 -26.17
CA SER A 375 6.73 -16.93 -27.28
C SER A 375 6.24 -16.44 -28.66
N VAL A 376 4.92 -16.34 -28.84
CA VAL A 376 4.30 -15.83 -30.07
C VAL A 376 4.54 -14.33 -30.25
N ARG A 377 4.43 -13.52 -29.17
CA ARG A 377 4.71 -12.08 -29.24
C ARG A 377 6.19 -11.74 -29.40
N GLY A 378 7.09 -12.53 -28.80
CA GLY A 378 8.54 -12.36 -28.95
C GLY A 378 9.01 -12.46 -30.40
N LYS A 379 8.32 -13.28 -31.22
CA LYS A 379 8.57 -13.37 -32.67
C LYS A 379 8.11 -12.14 -33.46
N ASN A 380 7.18 -11.35 -32.91
CA ASN A 380 6.62 -10.16 -33.56
C ASN A 380 7.27 -8.84 -33.11
N SER A 381 8.39 -8.87 -32.39
CA SER A 381 9.14 -7.66 -32.08
C SER A 381 9.77 -7.12 -33.36
N ARG A 382 9.06 -6.18 -33.99
CA ARG A 382 9.51 -5.42 -35.16
C ARG A 382 10.91 -4.91 -34.85
N LYS A 383 11.94 -5.39 -35.56
CA LYS A 383 13.29 -4.83 -35.46
C LYS A 383 13.12 -3.31 -35.64
N PRO A 384 13.63 -2.46 -34.72
CA PRO A 384 13.60 -1.03 -34.94
C PRO A 384 14.23 -0.78 -36.32
N PRO A 385 13.62 0.08 -37.16
CA PRO A 385 14.21 0.39 -38.45
C PRO A 385 15.64 0.83 -38.19
N THR A 386 16.59 0.15 -38.83
CA THR A 386 18.01 0.50 -38.76
C THR A 386 18.10 1.96 -39.18
N GLN A 387 18.38 2.86 -38.24
CA GLN A 387 18.73 4.22 -38.58
C GLN A 387 20.04 4.13 -39.34
N THR A 388 20.00 4.36 -40.65
CA THR A 388 21.19 4.70 -41.42
C THR A 388 21.65 6.05 -40.90
N LEU A 389 22.62 6.03 -39.98
CA LEU A 389 23.22 7.23 -39.45
C LEU A 389 24.09 7.82 -40.56
N ASP A 390 23.71 8.98 -41.08
CA ASP A 390 24.63 9.79 -41.87
C ASP A 390 25.74 10.29 -40.94
N PRO A 391 27.00 9.88 -41.14
CA PRO A 391 28.11 10.24 -40.25
C PRO A 391 28.44 11.74 -40.29
N ASP A 392 27.92 12.48 -41.27
CA ASP A 392 28.21 13.90 -41.48
C ASP A 392 27.34 14.86 -40.65
N VAL A 393 26.25 14.40 -40.04
CA VAL A 393 25.29 15.31 -39.39
C VAL A 393 25.63 15.58 -37.92
N PHE A 394 26.28 14.65 -37.20
CA PHE A 394 26.78 14.88 -35.84
C PHE A 394 27.93 13.91 -35.50
N PRO A 395 29.11 14.41 -35.05
CA PRO A 395 30.17 13.55 -34.57
C PRO A 395 29.81 13.00 -33.18
N ILE A 396 29.37 11.73 -33.15
CA ILE A 396 29.25 10.96 -31.91
C ILE A 396 30.45 10.02 -31.74
N PRO A 397 30.93 9.79 -30.51
CA PRO A 397 31.96 8.79 -30.24
C PRO A 397 31.49 7.39 -30.69
N PRO A 398 32.36 6.58 -31.33
CA PRO A 398 31.96 5.27 -31.81
C PRO A 398 31.60 4.34 -30.65
N LEU A 399 30.50 3.59 -30.82
CA LEU A 399 30.09 2.57 -29.87
C LEU A 399 31.07 1.38 -29.95
N PRO A 400 31.38 0.71 -28.82
CA PRO A 400 32.21 -0.49 -28.84
C PRO A 400 31.53 -1.59 -29.65
N GLY A 401 32.14 -2.02 -30.76
CA GLY A 401 31.68 -3.13 -31.59
C GLY A 401 31.08 -2.76 -32.94
N SER A 402 31.05 -1.49 -33.34
CA SER A 402 30.76 -1.12 -34.74
C SER A 402 32.05 -1.18 -35.57
N GLU A 403 32.17 -2.16 -36.47
CA GLU A 403 33.18 -2.13 -37.52
C GLU A 403 32.92 -0.91 -38.43
N GLN A 404 33.89 0.00 -38.50
CA GLN A 404 33.85 1.07 -39.48
C GLN A 404 34.06 0.47 -40.87
N PRO A 405 33.29 0.86 -41.90
CA PRO A 405 33.72 0.64 -43.26
C PRO A 405 35.03 1.41 -43.44
N THR A 406 36.11 0.68 -43.77
CA THR A 406 37.42 1.26 -44.05
C THR A 406 37.27 2.36 -45.10
N ALA A 407 37.47 3.61 -44.69
CA ALA A 407 37.52 4.74 -45.61
C ALA A 407 38.75 4.57 -46.51
N THR A 408 38.51 4.18 -47.76
CA THR A 408 39.54 4.12 -48.79
C THR A 408 40.03 5.54 -49.08
N LYS A 409 41.29 5.83 -48.76
CA LYS A 409 41.98 7.06 -49.21
C LYS A 409 42.29 6.92 -50.71
N GLU A 410 41.43 7.45 -51.56
CA GLU A 410 41.69 7.78 -52.97
C GLU A 410 40.57 8.72 -53.42
N ARG A 411 40.76 9.92 -53.98
CA ARG A 411 41.91 10.67 -54.49
C ARG A 411 41.65 12.15 -54.25
N ALA A 412 42.68 12.89 -53.84
CA ALA A 412 42.83 14.26 -54.29
C ALA A 412 43.23 14.19 -55.77
N ASP A 413 42.50 14.87 -56.65
CA ASP A 413 42.97 15.49 -57.90
C ASP A 413 41.77 15.96 -58.74
N ALA A 414 41.65 17.29 -58.84
CA ALA A 414 41.00 18.15 -59.86
C ALA A 414 40.14 19.27 -59.25
#